data_AF-A0A0A3I5Y9-F1
#
_entry.id   AF-A0A0A3I5Y9-F1
#
_cell.length_a   1.000
_cell.length_b   1.000
_cell.length_c   1.000
_cell.angle_alpha   90.00
_cell.angle_beta   90.00
_cell.angle_gamma   90.00
#
_symmetry.space_group_name_H-M   'P 1'
#
loop_
_entity.id
_entity.type
_entity.pdbx_description
1 polymer ?
#
loop_
_entity_poly.entity_id
_entity_poly.type
_entity_poly.pdbx_seq_one_letter_code
_entity_poly.pdbx_strand_id
1 'polypeptide(L)' 'MQLGPWIAIVISAVIAFIVGSLYDQPLHWYLFILIIFIGFFINTIILILKANDESK' A
#
# COMPACT_ATOMS: atom_id res chain seq x y z
N MET A 1 4.61 10.55 11.91
CA MET A 1 4.45 9.69 10.71
C MET A 1 4.60 10.58 9.48
N GLN A 2 5.60 10.34 8.62
CA GLN A 2 5.71 11.08 7.37
C GLN A 2 4.46 10.78 6.51
N LEU A 3 3.87 11.80 5.87
CA LEU A 3 2.69 11.63 5.02
C LEU A 3 3.03 10.94 3.67
N GLY A 4 4.30 10.96 3.27
CA GLY A 4 4.78 10.42 1.99
C GLY A 4 4.44 8.93 1.76
N PRO A 5 4.78 8.01 2.68
CA PRO A 5 4.45 6.58 2.55
C PRO A 5 2.94 6.32 2.42
N TRP A 6 2.11 7.10 3.12
CA TRP A 6 0.65 6.96 3.07
C TRP A 6 0.10 7.33 1.68
N ILE A 7 0.61 8.43 1.10
CA ILE A 7 0.25 8.86 -0.26
C ILE A 7 0.70 7.81 -1.28
N ALA A 8 1.89 7.22 -1.12
CA ALA A 8 2.39 6.17 -2.01
C ALA A 8 1.50 4.92 -2.02
N ILE A 9 0.97 4.50 -0.86
CA ILE A 9 0.04 3.36 -0.74
C ILE A 9 -1.29 3.64 -1.45
N VAL A 10 -1.83 4.85 -1.31
CA VAL A 10 -3.09 5.21 -1.98
C VAL A 10 -2.91 5.28 -3.49
N ILE A 11 -1.80 5.87 -3.96
CA ILE A 11 -1.49 5.95 -5.39
C ILE A 11 -1.30 4.54 -5.97
N SER A 12 -0.59 3.64 -5.29
CA SER A 12 -0.39 2.28 -5.79
C SER A 12 -1.70 1.49 -5.85
N ALA A 13 -2.61 1.68 -4.90
CA ALA A 13 -3.95 1.09 -4.94
C ALA A 13 -4.78 1.58 -6.14
N VAL A 14 -4.72 2.89 -6.44
CA VAL A 14 -5.39 3.48 -7.60
C VAL A 14 -4.80 2.93 -8.90
N ILE A 15 -3.47 2.85 -9.01
CA ILE A 15 -2.80 2.29 -10.20
C ILE A 15 -3.20 0.82 -10.39
N ALA A 16 -3.22 0.02 -9.33
CA ALA A 16 -3.63 -1.39 -9.42
C ALA A 16 -5.06 -1.55 -9.97
N PHE A 17 -5.98 -0.66 -9.57
CA PHE A 17 -7.35 -0.65 -10.06
C PHE A 17 -7.45 -0.21 -11.52
N ILE A 18 -6.67 0.81 -11.93
CA ILE A 18 -6.58 1.23 -13.33
C ILE A 18 -6.06 0.07 -14.18
N VAL A 19 -4.99 -0.59 -13.75
CA VAL A 19 -4.44 -1.76 -14.44
C VAL A 19 -5.48 -2.87 -14.52
N GLY A 20 -6.16 -3.21 -13.42
CA GLY A 20 -7.23 -4.21 -13.42
C GLY A 20 -8.36 -3.88 -14.41
N SER A 21 -8.71 -2.61 -14.55
CA SER A 21 -9.71 -2.15 -15.52
C SER A 21 -9.28 -2.39 -16.97
N LEU A 22 -7.98 -2.34 -17.28
CA LEU A 22 -7.46 -2.60 -18.63
C LEU A 22 -7.54 -4.09 -19.01
N TYR A 23 -7.66 -4.98 -18.03
CA TYR A 23 -7.78 -6.42 -18.22
C TYR A 23 -9.23 -6.92 -18.09
N ASP A 24 -10.22 -6.01 -18.08
CA ASP A 24 -11.64 -6.34 -17.85
C ASP A 24 -11.87 -7.16 -16.56
N GLN A 25 -11.01 -7.01 -15.56
CA GLN A 25 -11.15 -7.70 -14.28
C GLN A 25 -12.30 -7.09 -13.46
N PRO A 26 -13.10 -7.92 -12.77
CA PRO A 26 -14.14 -7.44 -11.87
C PRO A 26 -13.51 -6.69 -10.69
N LEU A 27 -13.61 -5.37 -10.72
CA LEU A 27 -13.08 -4.46 -9.69
C LEU A 27 -14.03 -4.41 -8.50
N HIS A 28 -13.88 -5.36 -7.59
CA HIS A 28 -14.63 -5.34 -6.34
C HIS A 28 -14.04 -4.33 -5.35
N TRP A 29 -14.89 -3.46 -4.80
CA TRP A 29 -14.47 -2.40 -3.87
C TRP A 29 -13.73 -2.90 -2.61
N TYR A 30 -14.06 -4.09 -2.11
CA TYR A 30 -13.36 -4.66 -0.96
C TYR A 30 -11.89 -4.97 -1.24
N LEU A 31 -11.52 -5.26 -2.51
CA LEU A 31 -10.13 -5.48 -2.91
C LEU A 31 -9.31 -4.19 -2.82
N PHE A 32 -9.93 -3.04 -3.04
CA PHE A 32 -9.29 -1.74 -2.86
C PHE A 32 -8.87 -1.53 -1.41
N ILE A 33 -9.80 -1.80 -0.49
CA ILE A 33 -9.57 -1.73 0.96
C ILE A 33 -8.47 -2.72 1.37
N LEU A 34 -8.50 -3.93 0.83
CA LEU A 34 -7.49 -4.95 1.09
C LEU A 34 -6.07 -4.50 0.69
N ILE A 35 -5.92 -3.88 -0.49
CA ILE A 35 -4.63 -3.35 -0.96
C ILE A 35 -4.10 -2.27 -0.01
N ILE A 36 -4.97 -1.37 0.47
CA ILE A 36 -4.58 -0.34 1.44
C ILE A 36 -4.08 -0.99 2.75
N PHE A 37 -4.77 -2.00 3.26
CA PHE A 37 -4.34 -2.74 4.46
C PHE A 37 -2.98 -3.42 4.27
N ILE A 38 -2.76 -4.06 3.12
CA ILE A 38 -1.47 -4.69 2.80
C ILE A 38 -0.36 -3.63 2.72
N GLY A 39 -0.60 -2.51 2.05
CA GLY A 39 0.35 -1.40 1.97
C GLY A 39 0.71 -0.84 3.34
N PHE A 40 -0.29 -0.68 4.22
CA PHE A 40 -0.07 -0.26 5.60
C PHE A 40 0.80 -1.26 6.37
N PHE A 41 0.49 -2.56 6.26
CA PHE A 41 1.25 -3.63 6.91
C PHE A 41 2.73 -3.65 6.46
N ILE A 42 2.98 -3.52 5.15
CA ILE A 42 4.35 -3.44 4.61
C ILE A 42 5.07 -2.21 5.18
N ASN A 43 4.41 -1.05 5.20
CA ASN A 43 5.00 0.16 5.77
C ASN A 43 5.31 0.00 7.27
N THR A 44 4.49 -0.72 8.03
CA THR A 44 4.77 -1.07 9.43
C THR A 44 6.01 -1.94 9.55
N ILE A 45 6.17 -2.97 8.71
CA ILE A 45 7.38 -3.80 8.69
C ILE A 45 8.63 -2.95 8.43
N ILE A 46 8.57 -2.07 7.43
CA ILE A 46 9.68 -1.16 7.09
C ILE A 46 10.05 -0.27 8.28
N LEU A 47 9.06 0.28 8.99
CA LEU A 47 9.31 1.10 10.17
C LEU A 47 9.97 0.30 11.30
N ILE A 48 9.54 -0.94 11.54
CA ILE A 48 10.14 -1.82 12.54
C ILE A 48 11.61 -2.11 12.19
N LEU A 49 11.87 -2.46 10.93
CA LEU A 49 13.23 -2.73 10.45
C LEU A 49 14.12 -1.50 10.59
N LYS A 50 13.64 -0.33 10.18
CA LYS A 50 14.38 0.94 10.27
C LYS A 50 14.69 1.32 11.72
N ALA A 51 13.73 1.15 12.63
CA ALA A 51 13.93 1.44 14.05
C ALA A 51 14.98 0.52 14.70
N ASN A 52 15.08 -0.74 14.27
CA ASN A 52 16.10 -1.68 14.73
C ASN A 52 17.49 -1.35 14.18
N ASP A 53 17.57 -0.85 12.95
CA ASP A 53 18.83 -0.47 12.30
C ASP A 53 19.41 0.83 12.90
N GLU A 54 18.57 1.81 13.25
CA GLU A 54 18.98 3.04 13.94
C GLU A 54 19.40 2.81 15.41
N SER A 55 19.06 1.66 16.00
CA SER A 55 19.44 1.28 17.36
C SER A 55 20.82 0.59 17.44
N LYS A 56 21.47 0.31 16.30
CA LYS A 56 22.81 -0.26 16.21
C LYS A 56 23.86 0.81 15.95
#